data_AF-A0A9D1HQ57-F1
#
_entry.id   AF-A0A9D1HQ57-F1
#
_cell.length_a   1.000
_cell.length_b   1.000
_cell.length_c   1.000
_cell.angle_alpha   90.00
_cell.angle_beta   90.00
_cell.angle_gamma   90.00
#
_symmetry.space_group_name_H-M   'P 1'
#
loop_
_entity.id
_entity.type
_entity.pdbx_description
1 polymer ?
#
loop_
_entity_poly.entity_id
_entity_poly.type
_entity_poly.pdbx_seq_one_letter_code
_entity_poly.pdbx_strand_id
1 'polypeptide(L)'
;MAILRCKMCGGDLHIQDGRTVAICEYCGTKQTVPTADNEKKMALFSRANRLRFNCDFDQAASLYETIVAEFPDEAEAYWGLVLCKYGIEYVDDPATGKKIPTCHRTSFDNVMDDSNFEIVIKKADILARQVYLDEGQKIENLRKDILTVSSKEKPYDIFISYKEKDDNGERTIDSVLAQDIYDQLTAKGYRVFFSRISLEDKLGQEYEPYIFAALYSAKIMLVIGTDYEHFNAVWVKNEWKRYLQLMTRDHTKVLIPCYKDIDAYDLPKEFQKLQAQDLGKVGATQDLLRGIDKICGRATEQIKQDGTNNYQPIIQEGMLYEIRRHFNGPDLIEKVLSYGTKDPHELWPKSGASSQIKIDLYTRVVFNVILRYPFSETKTIQFHMHIYDQNGNALLKAKDTVTMKRGYDRLAKQWVLKGDDGSSVALQAYWALFWIDDSKVYRYQFTVTHSLHHKIGYHIDTYNEELQRVEEFEEQMRRQARAQEREKELLYLQKQEASLKVELAELSGMFTGKKRKSLARELNIVQAQIENLKKYQS
;
A
#
# COMPACT_ATOMS: atom_id res chain seq x y z
N MET A 1 7.79 37.61 -30.91
CA MET A 1 7.60 37.52 -29.44
C MET A 1 6.64 36.38 -29.16
N ALA A 2 7.04 35.41 -28.34
CA ALA A 2 6.15 34.34 -27.91
C ALA A 2 5.22 34.89 -26.81
N ILE A 3 3.91 34.87 -27.05
CA ILE A 3 2.92 35.22 -26.02
C ILE A 3 2.84 34.07 -25.04
N LEU A 4 3.21 34.33 -23.77
CA LEU A 4 3.01 33.39 -22.69
C LEU A 4 1.55 33.37 -22.28
N ARG A 5 1.06 32.21 -21.85
CA ARG A 5 -0.27 32.08 -21.26
C ARG A 5 -0.17 31.87 -19.76
N CYS A 6 -1.06 32.52 -19.02
CA CYS A 6 -1.23 32.33 -17.60
C CYS A 6 -1.47 30.86 -17.32
N LYS A 7 -0.68 30.28 -16.40
CA LYS A 7 -0.78 28.86 -16.03
C LYS A 7 -1.98 28.55 -15.13
N MET A 8 -2.78 29.57 -14.79
CA MET A 8 -3.97 29.46 -13.95
C MET A 8 -5.28 29.61 -14.72
N CYS A 9 -5.35 30.47 -15.74
CA CYS A 9 -6.58 30.72 -16.52
C CYS A 9 -6.43 30.62 -18.05
N GLY A 10 -5.23 30.42 -18.58
CA GLY A 10 -4.98 30.33 -20.02
C GLY A 10 -4.99 31.68 -20.77
N GLY A 11 -5.40 32.78 -20.12
CA GLY A 11 -5.32 34.13 -20.67
C GLY A 11 -3.88 34.57 -20.94
N ASP A 12 -3.69 35.37 -21.98
CA ASP A 12 -2.37 35.81 -22.42
C ASP A 12 -1.66 36.70 -21.36
N LEU A 13 -0.33 36.65 -21.31
CA LEU A 13 0.51 37.41 -20.39
C LEU A 13 1.48 38.31 -21.14
N HIS A 14 1.41 39.60 -20.85
CA HIS A 14 2.41 40.59 -21.24
C HIS A 14 3.56 40.56 -20.22
N ILE A 15 4.70 39.98 -20.61
CA ILE A 15 5.87 39.82 -19.74
C ILE A 15 7.00 40.72 -20.21
N GLN A 16 7.61 41.44 -19.28
CA GLN A 16 8.82 42.23 -19.51
C GLN A 16 10.05 41.33 -19.43
N ASP A 17 11.02 41.53 -20.33
CA ASP A 17 12.25 40.76 -20.38
C ASP A 17 12.96 40.70 -19.01
N GLY A 18 13.43 39.51 -18.65
CA GLY A 18 14.11 39.26 -17.37
C GLY A 18 13.19 39.14 -16.14
N ARG A 19 11.86 39.24 -16.27
CA ARG A 19 10.94 38.97 -15.14
C ARG A 19 10.51 37.49 -15.07
N THR A 20 10.62 36.95 -13.87
CA THR A 20 10.23 35.58 -13.47
C THR A 20 8.89 35.52 -12.72
N VAL A 21 8.25 36.67 -12.49
CA VAL A 21 6.95 36.81 -11.83
C VAL A 21 6.08 37.80 -12.61
N ALA A 22 4.85 37.39 -12.91
CA ALA A 22 3.84 38.21 -13.59
C ALA A 22 2.49 38.17 -12.84
N ILE A 23 1.67 39.21 -13.04
CA ILE A 23 0.27 39.23 -12.59
C ILE A 23 -0.59 39.09 -13.84
N CYS A 24 -1.55 38.17 -13.84
CA CYS A 24 -2.47 38.01 -14.97
C CYS A 24 -3.53 39.12 -14.96
N GLU A 25 -3.67 39.83 -16.08
CA GLU A 25 -4.68 40.88 -16.26
C GLU A 25 -6.12 40.32 -16.26
N TYR A 26 -6.29 39.04 -16.62
CA TYR A 26 -7.59 38.38 -16.74
C TYR A 26 -8.12 37.78 -15.43
N CYS A 27 -7.25 37.15 -14.61
CA CYS A 27 -7.67 36.50 -13.35
C CYS A 27 -7.04 37.10 -12.07
N GLY A 28 -6.22 38.14 -12.20
CA GLY A 28 -5.54 38.81 -11.08
C GLY A 28 -4.44 37.98 -10.40
N THR A 29 -4.22 36.72 -10.78
CA THR A 29 -3.25 35.85 -10.09
C THR A 29 -1.80 36.27 -10.37
N LYS A 30 -1.07 36.57 -9.28
CA LYS A 30 0.39 36.63 -9.25
C LYS A 30 0.95 35.21 -9.39
N GLN A 31 1.76 34.96 -10.40
CA GLN A 31 2.33 33.65 -10.71
C GLN A 31 3.80 33.77 -11.13
N THR A 32 4.57 32.70 -10.94
CA THR A 32 5.89 32.58 -11.57
C THR A 32 5.75 32.21 -13.04
N VAL A 33 6.73 32.62 -13.83
CA VAL A 33 6.80 32.49 -15.29
C VAL A 33 8.24 32.15 -15.69
N PRO A 34 8.46 31.40 -16.79
CA PRO A 34 9.81 31.04 -17.23
C PRO A 34 10.54 32.27 -17.80
N THR A 35 11.86 32.19 -17.88
CA THR A 35 12.65 33.29 -18.45
C THR A 35 12.42 33.37 -19.96
N ALA A 36 12.01 34.53 -20.47
CA ALA A 36 11.60 34.75 -21.87
C ALA A 36 12.76 35.01 -22.84
N ASP A 37 13.87 34.28 -22.70
CA ASP A 37 15.14 34.48 -23.42
C ASP A 37 15.34 33.55 -24.64
N ASN A 38 14.52 32.50 -24.80
CA ASN A 38 14.74 31.48 -25.83
C ASN A 38 13.43 30.98 -26.46
N GLU A 39 13.26 31.16 -27.78
CA GLU A 39 12.01 30.81 -28.49
C GLU A 39 11.65 29.31 -28.42
N LYS A 40 12.64 28.41 -28.46
CA LYS A 40 12.40 26.96 -28.34
C LYS A 40 11.88 26.61 -26.95
N LYS A 41 12.52 27.16 -25.89
CA LYS A 41 12.06 27.02 -24.51
C LYS A 41 10.61 27.52 -24.36
N MET A 42 10.29 28.66 -24.97
CA MET A 42 8.93 29.23 -24.93
C MET A 42 7.90 28.36 -25.64
N ALA A 43 8.23 27.78 -26.80
CA ALA A 43 7.35 26.85 -27.50
C ALA A 43 7.09 25.58 -26.67
N LEU A 44 8.11 25.04 -26.01
CA LEU A 44 7.99 23.88 -25.11
C LEU A 44 7.08 24.20 -23.90
N PHE A 45 7.28 25.33 -23.22
CA PHE A 45 6.41 25.76 -22.11
C PHE A 45 4.96 25.94 -22.53
N SER A 46 4.71 26.58 -23.68
CA SER A 46 3.35 26.76 -24.20
C SER A 46 2.64 25.42 -24.43
N ARG A 47 3.36 24.45 -25.00
CA ARG A 47 2.84 23.09 -25.22
C ARG A 47 2.62 22.32 -23.91
N ALA A 48 3.57 22.38 -22.97
CA ALA A 48 3.49 21.72 -21.67
C ALA A 48 2.35 22.29 -20.81
N ASN A 49 2.23 23.62 -20.73
CA ASN A 49 1.15 24.29 -20.02
C ASN A 49 -0.22 23.93 -20.62
N ARG A 50 -0.35 23.85 -21.95
CA ARG A 50 -1.60 23.42 -22.61
C ARG A 50 -2.00 21.98 -22.25
N LEU A 51 -1.04 21.07 -22.17
CA LEU A 51 -1.30 19.69 -21.74
C LEU A 51 -1.72 19.64 -20.27
N ARG A 52 -1.05 20.40 -19.39
CA ARG A 52 -1.42 20.52 -17.97
C ARG A 52 -2.81 21.13 -17.77
N PHE A 53 -3.19 22.12 -18.59
CA PHE A 53 -4.56 22.68 -18.60
C PHE A 53 -5.62 21.65 -18.97
N ASN A 54 -5.29 20.69 -19.84
CA ASN A 54 -6.17 19.59 -20.20
C ASN A 54 -6.03 18.38 -19.25
N CYS A 55 -5.37 18.57 -18.09
CA CYS A 55 -5.04 17.54 -17.10
C CYS A 55 -4.19 16.35 -17.63
N ASP A 56 -3.57 16.47 -18.81
CA ASP A 56 -2.61 15.48 -19.33
C ASP A 56 -1.22 15.73 -18.71
N PHE A 57 -1.15 15.44 -17.42
CA PHE A 57 0.04 15.65 -16.60
C PHE A 57 1.24 14.78 -17.04
N ASP A 58 1.00 13.61 -17.65
CA ASP A 58 2.08 12.72 -18.08
C ASP A 58 2.79 13.28 -19.32
N GLN A 59 2.03 13.69 -20.36
CA GLN A 59 2.63 14.30 -21.54
C GLN A 59 3.22 15.69 -21.21
N ALA A 60 2.60 16.44 -20.29
CA ALA A 60 3.17 17.69 -19.79
C ALA A 60 4.51 17.44 -19.08
N ALA A 61 4.60 16.43 -18.19
CA ALA A 61 5.83 16.07 -17.50
C ALA A 61 6.98 15.76 -18.47
N SER A 62 6.76 14.94 -19.50
CA SER A 62 7.82 14.64 -20.49
C SER A 62 8.32 15.87 -21.26
N LEU A 63 7.48 16.89 -21.45
CA LEU A 63 7.94 18.17 -22.02
C LEU A 63 8.71 19.01 -21.00
N TYR A 64 8.31 19.04 -19.73
CA TYR A 64 9.10 19.69 -18.68
C TYR A 64 10.45 18.98 -18.44
N GLU A 65 10.51 17.64 -18.52
CA GLU A 65 11.75 16.85 -18.51
C GLU A 65 12.66 17.25 -19.68
N THR A 66 12.09 17.45 -20.88
CA THR A 66 12.83 17.96 -22.05
C THR A 66 13.37 19.37 -21.80
N ILE A 67 12.58 20.26 -21.20
CA ILE A 67 13.04 21.61 -20.83
C ILE A 67 14.16 21.54 -19.79
N VAL A 68 14.03 20.70 -18.75
CA VAL A 68 15.06 20.50 -17.72
C VAL A 68 16.36 19.94 -18.29
N ALA A 69 16.29 19.04 -19.28
CA ALA A 69 17.47 18.47 -19.93
C ALA A 69 18.23 19.50 -20.78
N GLU A 70 17.53 20.44 -21.44
CA GLU A 70 18.14 21.46 -22.29
C GLU A 70 18.47 22.78 -21.57
N PHE A 71 17.68 23.13 -20.56
CA PHE A 71 17.72 24.39 -19.81
C PHE A 71 17.72 24.09 -18.30
N PRO A 72 18.78 23.44 -17.76
CA PRO A 72 18.78 22.93 -16.39
C PRO A 72 18.69 24.01 -15.30
N ASP A 73 18.86 25.29 -15.63
CA ASP A 73 18.69 26.41 -14.69
C ASP A 73 17.28 27.01 -14.66
N GLU A 74 16.35 26.53 -15.51
CA GLU A 74 14.98 27.03 -15.56
C GLU A 74 14.10 26.47 -14.43
N ALA A 75 13.97 27.24 -13.35
CA ALA A 75 13.19 26.86 -12.17
C ALA A 75 11.71 26.54 -12.50
N GLU A 76 11.07 27.25 -13.43
CA GLU A 76 9.65 27.00 -13.76
C GLU A 76 9.43 25.61 -14.40
N ALA A 77 10.46 25.02 -15.03
CA ALA A 77 10.36 23.67 -15.59
C ALA A 77 10.26 22.61 -14.48
N TYR A 78 11.09 22.72 -13.44
CA TYR A 78 11.00 21.88 -12.25
C TYR A 78 9.69 22.08 -11.50
N TRP A 79 9.16 23.32 -11.45
CA TRP A 79 7.84 23.57 -10.89
C TRP A 79 6.73 22.89 -11.70
N GLY A 80 6.83 22.93 -13.03
CA GLY A 80 5.98 22.16 -13.93
C GLY A 80 5.97 20.65 -13.62
N LEU A 81 7.14 20.06 -13.32
CA LEU A 81 7.25 18.67 -12.87
C LEU A 81 6.54 18.42 -11.53
N VAL A 82 6.71 19.30 -10.54
CA VAL A 82 5.99 19.20 -9.25
C VAL A 82 4.47 19.25 -9.48
N LEU A 83 3.98 20.23 -10.24
CA LEU A 83 2.56 20.37 -10.56
C LEU A 83 2.02 19.12 -11.30
N CYS A 84 2.79 18.51 -12.20
CA CYS A 84 2.37 17.28 -12.90
C CYS A 84 2.42 16.02 -12.02
N LYS A 85 3.39 15.93 -11.10
CA LYS A 85 3.49 14.82 -10.15
C LYS A 85 2.28 14.76 -9.22
N TYR A 86 1.91 15.91 -8.65
CA TYR A 86 0.75 16.04 -7.75
C TYR A 86 -0.57 16.33 -8.50
N GLY A 87 -0.56 16.37 -9.83
CA GLY A 87 -1.76 16.50 -10.66
C GLY A 87 -2.56 17.76 -10.36
N ILE A 88 -1.87 18.90 -10.28
CA ILE A 88 -2.45 20.17 -9.84
C ILE A 88 -3.14 20.87 -11.01
N GLU A 89 -4.45 21.06 -10.87
CA GLU A 89 -5.28 21.93 -11.70
C GLU A 89 -5.57 23.24 -10.97
N TYR A 90 -5.88 24.32 -11.71
CA TYR A 90 -6.28 25.61 -11.14
C TYR A 90 -7.72 25.97 -11.56
N VAL A 91 -8.66 25.71 -10.66
CA VAL A 91 -10.09 25.96 -10.85
C VAL A 91 -10.49 27.32 -10.28
N ASP A 92 -11.64 27.84 -10.71
CA ASP A 92 -12.20 29.07 -10.13
C ASP A 92 -12.91 28.75 -8.81
N ASP A 93 -12.51 29.42 -7.73
CA ASP A 93 -13.25 29.42 -6.47
C ASP A 93 -14.61 30.11 -6.67
N PRO A 94 -15.75 29.41 -6.50
CA PRO A 94 -17.08 30.00 -6.68
C PRO A 94 -17.37 31.17 -5.72
N ALA A 95 -16.69 31.24 -4.57
CA ALA A 95 -16.90 32.28 -3.56
C ALA A 95 -16.07 33.54 -3.81
N THR A 96 -14.83 33.43 -4.29
CA THR A 96 -13.93 34.58 -4.48
C THR A 96 -13.57 34.91 -5.93
N GLY A 97 -13.92 34.04 -6.89
CA GLY A 97 -13.54 34.16 -8.30
C GLY A 97 -12.03 34.02 -8.56
N LYS A 98 -11.25 33.64 -7.54
CA LYS A 98 -9.80 33.46 -7.65
C LYS A 98 -9.47 32.04 -8.08
N LYS A 99 -8.35 31.89 -8.79
CA LYS A 99 -7.80 30.58 -9.10
C LYS A 99 -7.21 29.91 -7.86
N ILE A 100 -7.72 28.73 -7.51
CA ILE A 100 -7.27 27.89 -6.40
C ILE A 100 -6.74 26.54 -6.93
N PRO A 101 -5.72 25.93 -6.29
CA PRO A 101 -5.27 24.61 -6.68
C PRO A 101 -6.27 23.54 -6.28
N THR A 102 -6.46 22.54 -7.14
CA THR A 102 -7.09 21.25 -6.81
C THR A 102 -6.12 20.13 -7.17
N CYS A 103 -6.11 19.03 -6.41
CA CYS A 103 -5.17 17.93 -6.56
C CYS A 103 -5.88 16.69 -7.12
N HIS A 104 -5.31 16.10 -8.18
CA HIS A 104 -5.84 14.90 -8.85
C HIS A 104 -4.90 13.69 -8.73
N ARG A 105 -3.77 13.85 -8.04
CA ARG A 105 -2.74 12.82 -7.80
C ARG A 105 -2.22 12.92 -6.37
N THR A 106 -3.11 12.89 -5.39
CA THR A 106 -2.74 12.92 -3.97
C THR A 106 -1.79 11.78 -3.64
N SER A 107 -0.79 12.07 -2.80
CA SER A 107 0.17 11.13 -2.21
C SER A 107 0.31 11.39 -0.70
N PHE A 108 0.83 10.39 0.02
CA PHE A 108 1.29 10.56 1.41
C PHE A 108 2.57 11.40 1.52
N ASP A 109 3.33 11.54 0.44
CA ASP A 109 4.56 12.33 0.40
C ASP A 109 4.25 13.84 0.53
N ASN A 110 5.04 14.57 1.33
CA ASN A 110 4.96 16.02 1.47
C ASN A 110 5.43 16.70 0.17
N VAL A 111 4.67 17.68 -0.32
CA VAL A 111 4.99 18.40 -1.57
C VAL A 111 6.26 19.25 -1.42
N MET A 112 6.52 19.76 -0.21
CA MET A 112 7.67 20.61 0.11
C MET A 112 8.99 19.82 0.22
N ASP A 113 8.92 18.50 0.35
CA ASP A 113 10.07 17.60 0.42
C ASP A 113 10.38 16.95 -0.95
N ASP A 114 9.73 17.40 -2.04
CA ASP A 114 9.99 16.90 -3.39
C ASP A 114 11.34 17.39 -3.92
N SER A 115 12.12 16.50 -4.54
CA SER A 115 13.44 16.83 -5.06
C SER A 115 13.42 17.89 -6.16
N ASN A 116 12.36 17.97 -6.97
CA ASN A 116 12.20 19.06 -7.92
C ASN A 116 11.82 20.36 -7.21
N PHE A 117 10.99 20.32 -6.16
CA PHE A 117 10.67 21.51 -5.37
C PHE A 117 11.90 22.10 -4.68
N GLU A 118 12.77 21.28 -4.11
CA GLU A 118 14.07 21.74 -3.61
C GLU A 118 14.88 22.47 -4.70
N ILE A 119 14.88 21.95 -5.93
CA ILE A 119 15.60 22.55 -7.07
C ILE A 119 14.95 23.89 -7.47
N VAL A 120 13.61 23.97 -7.50
CA VAL A 120 12.86 25.23 -7.71
C VAL A 120 13.33 26.29 -6.71
N ILE A 121 13.34 25.97 -5.41
CA ILE A 121 13.74 26.92 -4.36
C ILE A 121 15.22 27.31 -4.48
N LYS A 122 16.11 26.38 -4.88
CA LYS A 122 17.54 26.66 -5.10
C LYS A 122 17.77 27.58 -6.32
N LYS A 123 17.07 27.37 -7.43
CA LYS A 123 17.28 28.10 -8.70
C LYS A 123 16.47 29.39 -8.85
N ALA A 124 15.35 29.52 -8.16
CA ALA A 124 14.51 30.73 -8.24
C ALA A 124 15.22 31.98 -7.68
N ASP A 125 14.96 33.14 -8.29
CA ASP A 125 15.29 34.43 -7.69
C ASP A 125 14.42 34.71 -6.45
N ILE A 126 14.73 35.80 -5.74
CA ILE A 126 14.08 36.16 -4.47
C ILE A 126 12.56 36.36 -4.62
N LEU A 127 12.09 36.96 -5.73
CA LEU A 127 10.68 37.25 -5.94
C LEU A 127 9.90 36.00 -6.35
N ALA A 128 10.46 35.18 -7.24
CA ALA A 128 9.83 33.93 -7.65
C ALA A 128 9.83 32.90 -6.51
N ARG A 129 10.92 32.80 -5.73
CA ARG A 129 11.04 31.89 -4.58
C ARG A 129 9.88 32.05 -3.59
N GLN A 130 9.49 33.28 -3.25
CA GLN A 130 8.36 33.50 -2.36
C GLN A 130 7.05 32.96 -2.95
N VAL A 131 6.81 33.18 -4.24
CA VAL A 131 5.59 32.69 -4.91
C VAL A 131 5.57 31.15 -4.93
N TYR A 132 6.70 30.49 -5.23
CA TYR A 132 6.81 29.03 -5.16
C TYR A 132 6.57 28.48 -3.76
N LEU A 133 7.08 29.13 -2.70
CA LEU A 133 6.82 28.74 -1.31
C LEU A 133 5.34 28.91 -0.95
N ASP A 134 4.73 30.04 -1.32
CA ASP A 134 3.30 30.31 -1.07
C ASP A 134 2.39 29.34 -1.84
N GLU A 135 2.75 28.94 -3.07
CA GLU A 135 2.00 28.01 -3.93
C GLU A 135 2.16 26.57 -3.43
N GLY A 136 3.40 26.14 -3.13
CA GLY A 136 3.70 24.84 -2.54
C GLY A 136 3.05 24.62 -1.18
N GLN A 137 3.04 25.63 -0.30
CA GLN A 137 2.37 25.54 1.01
C GLN A 137 0.85 25.40 0.89
N LYS A 138 0.21 26.02 -0.12
CA LYS A 138 -1.23 25.82 -0.40
C LYS A 138 -1.52 24.39 -0.84
N ILE A 139 -0.69 23.86 -1.75
CA ILE A 139 -0.83 22.47 -2.24
C ILE A 139 -0.58 21.47 -1.11
N GLU A 140 0.39 21.73 -0.23
CA GLU A 140 0.67 20.90 0.94
C GLU A 140 -0.45 20.95 1.99
N ASN A 141 -1.11 22.10 2.18
CA ASN A 141 -2.28 22.21 3.05
C ASN A 141 -3.47 21.45 2.46
N LEU A 142 -3.76 21.65 1.18
CA LEU A 142 -4.79 20.90 0.43
C LEU A 142 -4.57 19.38 0.57
N ARG A 143 -3.34 18.90 0.35
CA ARG A 143 -2.98 17.49 0.52
C ARG A 143 -3.27 16.98 1.95
N LYS A 144 -2.95 17.77 3.00
CA LYS A 144 -3.27 17.43 4.39
C LYS A 144 -4.77 17.35 4.65
N ASP A 145 -5.55 18.26 4.07
CA ASP A 145 -7.02 18.26 4.20
C ASP A 145 -7.62 17.03 3.50
N ILE A 146 -7.16 16.72 2.29
CA ILE A 146 -7.52 15.50 1.55
C ILE A 146 -7.22 14.24 2.38
N LEU A 147 -6.02 14.11 2.96
CA LEU A 147 -5.68 12.98 3.84
C LEU A 147 -6.52 12.92 5.13
N THR A 148 -6.90 14.07 5.67
CA THR A 148 -7.74 14.18 6.87
C THR A 148 -9.18 13.74 6.62
N VAL A 149 -9.69 13.95 5.40
CA VAL A 149 -10.99 13.40 4.96
C VAL A 149 -10.85 11.91 4.62
N SER A 150 -9.84 11.53 3.83
CA SER A 150 -9.66 10.15 3.36
C SER A 150 -9.43 9.15 4.49
N SER A 151 -8.80 9.56 5.60
CA SER A 151 -8.57 8.71 6.78
C SER A 151 -9.84 8.38 7.59
N LYS A 152 -10.94 9.12 7.37
CA LYS A 152 -12.25 8.88 8.00
C LYS A 152 -13.14 7.97 7.17
N GLU A 153 -12.83 7.82 5.88
CA GLU A 153 -13.52 6.87 5.01
C GLU A 153 -13.22 5.44 5.46
N LYS A 154 -14.24 4.57 5.39
CA LYS A 154 -14.02 3.14 5.57
C LYS A 154 -13.14 2.61 4.42
N PRO A 155 -12.43 1.48 4.60
CA PRO A 155 -11.79 0.80 3.49
C PRO A 155 -12.80 0.35 2.42
N TYR A 156 -12.42 0.43 1.15
CA TYR A 156 -13.10 -0.21 0.05
C TYR A 156 -12.45 -1.57 -0.23
N ASP A 157 -13.23 -2.55 -0.69
CA ASP A 157 -12.70 -3.83 -1.18
C ASP A 157 -12.23 -3.70 -2.63
N ILE A 158 -12.99 -2.95 -3.44
CA ILE A 158 -12.90 -2.92 -4.91
C ILE A 158 -13.07 -1.48 -5.41
N PHE A 159 -12.27 -1.06 -6.39
CA PHE A 159 -12.40 0.19 -7.13
C PHE A 159 -12.84 -0.11 -8.57
N ILE A 160 -13.81 0.61 -9.11
CA ILE A 160 -14.21 0.52 -10.52
C ILE A 160 -13.88 1.83 -11.24
N SER A 161 -12.97 1.74 -12.21
CA SER A 161 -12.56 2.82 -13.12
C SER A 161 -13.11 2.58 -14.51
N TYR A 162 -13.67 3.62 -15.13
CA TYR A 162 -14.39 3.55 -16.40
C TYR A 162 -14.64 4.98 -16.93
N LYS A 163 -14.89 5.14 -18.24
CA LYS A 163 -15.32 6.44 -18.80
C LYS A 163 -16.83 6.61 -18.56
N GLU A 164 -17.27 7.63 -17.82
CA GLU A 164 -18.71 7.81 -17.52
C GLU A 164 -19.53 8.40 -18.70
N LYS A 165 -18.98 9.38 -19.43
CA LYS A 165 -19.67 10.06 -20.56
C LYS A 165 -18.92 9.97 -21.87
N ASP A 166 -19.64 9.90 -22.99
CA ASP A 166 -19.11 10.07 -24.34
C ASP A 166 -18.89 11.57 -24.67
N ASP A 167 -18.47 11.86 -25.91
CA ASP A 167 -18.24 13.23 -26.38
C ASP A 167 -19.52 14.06 -26.57
N ASN A 168 -20.69 13.41 -26.62
CA ASN A 168 -22.00 14.08 -26.62
C ASN A 168 -22.49 14.40 -25.18
N GLY A 169 -21.81 13.88 -24.16
CA GLY A 169 -22.19 14.01 -22.75
C GLY A 169 -23.18 12.95 -22.27
N GLU A 170 -23.51 11.97 -23.11
CA GLU A 170 -24.37 10.81 -22.81
C GLU A 170 -23.58 9.68 -22.15
N ARG A 171 -24.26 8.70 -21.56
CA ARG A 171 -23.58 7.56 -20.91
C ARG A 171 -22.87 6.67 -21.93
N THR A 172 -21.63 6.28 -21.62
CA THR A 172 -20.92 5.24 -22.36
C THR A 172 -21.49 3.84 -22.10
N ILE A 173 -21.10 2.88 -22.95
CA ILE A 173 -21.31 1.45 -22.68
C ILE A 173 -20.52 1.02 -21.42
N ASP A 174 -19.31 1.54 -21.21
CA ASP A 174 -18.51 1.29 -19.99
C ASP A 174 -19.31 1.61 -18.72
N SER A 175 -20.01 2.75 -18.67
CA SER A 175 -20.82 3.19 -17.53
C SER A 175 -21.95 2.20 -17.22
N VAL A 176 -22.54 1.59 -18.26
CA VAL A 176 -23.61 0.60 -18.10
C VAL A 176 -23.04 -0.74 -17.61
N LEU A 177 -21.91 -1.19 -18.15
CA LEU A 177 -21.22 -2.40 -17.69
C LEU A 177 -20.69 -2.26 -16.25
N ALA A 178 -20.15 -1.09 -15.91
CA ALA A 178 -19.67 -0.75 -14.58
C ALA A 178 -20.79 -0.76 -13.53
N GLN A 179 -21.98 -0.26 -13.89
CA GLN A 179 -23.17 -0.32 -13.04
C GLN A 179 -23.60 -1.77 -12.75
N ASP A 180 -23.73 -2.62 -13.77
CA ASP A 180 -24.12 -4.03 -13.59
C ASP A 180 -23.13 -4.80 -12.69
N ILE A 181 -21.83 -4.60 -12.91
CA ILE A 181 -20.77 -5.20 -12.09
C ILE A 181 -20.81 -4.65 -10.66
N TYR A 182 -21.03 -3.34 -10.48
CA TYR A 182 -21.17 -2.70 -9.17
C TYR A 182 -22.35 -3.29 -8.38
N ASP A 183 -23.53 -3.41 -9.01
CA ASP A 183 -24.75 -3.91 -8.37
C ASP A 183 -24.56 -5.36 -7.90
N GLN A 184 -24.00 -6.22 -8.76
CA GLN A 184 -23.74 -7.63 -8.43
C GLN A 184 -22.66 -7.81 -7.34
N LEU A 185 -21.61 -6.98 -7.33
CA LEU A 185 -20.59 -6.99 -6.27
C LEU A 185 -21.14 -6.47 -4.93
N THR A 186 -21.94 -5.42 -4.95
CA THR A 186 -22.56 -4.84 -3.75
C THR A 186 -23.60 -5.79 -3.16
N ALA A 187 -24.37 -6.50 -4.01
CA ALA A 187 -25.26 -7.59 -3.58
C ALA A 187 -24.52 -8.77 -2.94
N LYS A 188 -23.24 -8.98 -3.27
CA LYS A 188 -22.32 -9.94 -2.61
C LYS A 188 -21.65 -9.36 -1.35
N GLY A 189 -22.05 -8.18 -0.90
CA GLY A 189 -21.54 -7.52 0.31
C GLY A 189 -20.14 -6.95 0.16
N TYR A 190 -19.64 -6.71 -1.05
CA TYR A 190 -18.41 -5.95 -1.25
C TYR A 190 -18.66 -4.46 -1.05
N ARG A 191 -17.73 -3.76 -0.40
CA ARG A 191 -17.72 -2.30 -0.42
C ARG A 191 -16.98 -1.81 -1.65
N VAL A 192 -17.74 -1.52 -2.70
CA VAL A 192 -17.23 -1.10 -4.01
C VAL A 192 -17.23 0.41 -4.13
N PHE A 193 -16.13 1.00 -4.60
CA PHE A 193 -16.10 2.38 -5.07
C PHE A 193 -16.47 2.42 -6.55
N PHE A 194 -17.50 3.18 -6.88
CA PHE A 194 -18.00 3.41 -8.22
C PHE A 194 -18.42 4.86 -8.29
N SER A 195 -17.68 5.67 -9.05
CA SER A 195 -17.68 7.14 -8.96
C SER A 195 -19.08 7.76 -9.07
N ARG A 196 -19.92 7.27 -9.98
CA ARG A 196 -21.32 7.72 -10.15
C ARG A 196 -22.13 7.73 -8.85
N ILE A 197 -22.04 6.66 -8.05
CA ILE A 197 -22.84 6.47 -6.83
C ILE A 197 -22.05 6.90 -5.59
N SER A 198 -20.76 6.57 -5.53
CA SER A 198 -19.90 6.86 -4.36
C SER A 198 -19.64 8.36 -4.16
N LEU A 199 -19.88 9.18 -5.18
CA LEU A 199 -19.72 10.63 -5.16
C LEU A 199 -21.06 11.40 -5.29
N GLU A 200 -22.20 10.71 -5.42
CA GLU A 200 -23.52 11.34 -5.63
C GLU A 200 -23.90 12.27 -4.47
N ASP A 201 -23.76 11.79 -3.23
CA ASP A 201 -23.97 12.58 -2.00
C ASP A 201 -22.83 13.57 -1.68
N LYS A 202 -21.84 13.72 -2.58
CA LYS A 202 -20.65 14.56 -2.38
C LYS A 202 -20.67 15.85 -3.22
N LEU A 203 -21.82 16.18 -3.83
CA LEU A 203 -22.02 17.40 -4.61
C LEU A 203 -21.56 18.65 -3.83
N GLY A 204 -20.67 19.44 -4.44
CA GLY A 204 -20.08 20.63 -3.83
C GLY A 204 -18.89 20.38 -2.89
N GLN A 205 -18.42 19.14 -2.77
CA GLN A 205 -17.17 18.79 -2.08
C GLN A 205 -16.09 18.38 -3.10
N GLU A 206 -14.82 18.42 -2.69
CA GLU A 206 -13.75 17.83 -3.49
C GLU A 206 -13.90 16.30 -3.55
N TYR A 207 -13.76 15.72 -4.75
CA TYR A 207 -13.92 14.28 -4.95
C TYR A 207 -12.63 13.46 -4.69
N GLU A 208 -11.45 14.05 -4.89
CA GLU A 208 -10.15 13.37 -4.71
C GLU A 208 -9.97 12.71 -3.33
N PRO A 209 -10.40 13.25 -2.17
CA PRO A 209 -10.30 12.54 -0.89
C PRO A 209 -10.95 11.16 -0.90
N TYR A 210 -12.08 11.04 -1.57
CA TYR A 210 -12.85 9.80 -1.67
C TYR A 210 -12.23 8.84 -2.70
N ILE A 211 -11.77 9.38 -3.84
CA ILE A 211 -11.04 8.63 -4.87
C ILE A 211 -9.72 8.08 -4.32
N PHE A 212 -8.94 8.91 -3.61
CA PHE A 212 -7.70 8.54 -2.95
C PHE A 212 -7.93 7.46 -1.88
N ALA A 213 -8.93 7.65 -1.00
CA ALA A 213 -9.30 6.64 0.00
C ALA A 213 -9.61 5.29 -0.67
N ALA A 214 -10.38 5.30 -1.76
CA ALA A 214 -10.74 4.11 -2.49
C ALA A 214 -9.57 3.43 -3.20
N LEU A 215 -8.74 4.18 -3.96
CA LEU A 215 -7.55 3.63 -4.65
C LEU A 215 -6.56 2.97 -3.67
N TYR A 216 -6.31 3.61 -2.53
CA TYR A 216 -5.35 3.09 -1.55
C TYR A 216 -5.90 1.94 -0.70
N SER A 217 -7.19 1.92 -0.40
CA SER A 217 -7.78 0.82 0.39
C SER A 217 -8.18 -0.41 -0.45
N ALA A 218 -8.67 -0.21 -1.67
CA ALA A 218 -9.13 -1.30 -2.53
C ALA A 218 -8.04 -2.36 -2.76
N LYS A 219 -8.42 -3.63 -2.63
CA LYS A 219 -7.55 -4.77 -2.98
C LYS A 219 -7.61 -5.07 -4.48
N ILE A 220 -8.74 -4.79 -5.11
CA ILE A 220 -8.95 -5.02 -6.55
C ILE A 220 -9.32 -3.70 -7.23
N MET A 221 -8.71 -3.43 -8.37
CA MET A 221 -9.18 -2.41 -9.31
C MET A 221 -9.71 -3.10 -10.57
N LEU A 222 -10.94 -2.78 -10.94
CA LEU A 222 -11.51 -3.12 -12.24
C LEU A 222 -11.38 -1.89 -13.14
N VAL A 223 -10.80 -2.06 -14.33
CA VAL A 223 -10.71 -1.00 -15.34
C VAL A 223 -11.57 -1.43 -16.52
N ILE A 224 -12.73 -0.80 -16.69
CA ILE A 224 -13.74 -1.18 -17.68
C ILE A 224 -13.64 -0.24 -18.88
N GLY A 225 -13.57 -0.79 -20.09
CA GLY A 225 -13.56 -0.02 -21.33
C GLY A 225 -13.99 -0.82 -22.55
N THR A 226 -14.80 -0.21 -23.42
CA THR A 226 -15.16 -0.75 -24.74
C THR A 226 -14.49 0.00 -25.90
N ASP A 227 -13.44 0.77 -25.62
CA ASP A 227 -12.62 1.49 -26.61
C ASP A 227 -11.21 1.75 -26.05
N TYR A 228 -10.18 1.70 -26.90
CA TYR A 228 -8.83 2.19 -26.62
C TYR A 228 -8.84 3.63 -26.08
N GLU A 229 -9.69 4.51 -26.64
CA GLU A 229 -9.76 5.90 -26.21
C GLU A 229 -10.32 6.04 -24.79
N HIS A 230 -11.25 5.17 -24.38
CA HIS A 230 -11.79 5.15 -23.02
C HIS A 230 -10.73 4.75 -21.98
N PHE A 231 -9.92 3.71 -22.26
CA PHE A 231 -8.79 3.35 -21.40
C PHE A 231 -7.72 4.45 -21.32
N ASN A 232 -7.62 5.29 -22.35
CA ASN A 232 -6.67 6.40 -22.42
C ASN A 232 -7.25 7.76 -21.96
N ALA A 233 -8.54 7.82 -21.64
CA ALA A 233 -9.18 9.03 -21.14
C ALA A 233 -8.49 9.52 -19.86
N VAL A 234 -8.25 10.83 -19.76
CA VAL A 234 -7.36 11.47 -18.77
C VAL A 234 -7.56 10.93 -17.35
N TRP A 235 -8.81 10.87 -16.88
CA TRP A 235 -9.17 10.37 -15.55
C TRP A 235 -8.93 8.86 -15.37
N VAL A 236 -9.44 8.03 -16.28
CA VAL A 236 -9.26 6.57 -16.27
C VAL A 236 -7.78 6.21 -16.27
N LYS A 237 -7.01 6.85 -17.15
CA LYS A 237 -5.56 6.70 -17.29
C LYS A 237 -4.79 7.11 -16.04
N ASN A 238 -5.22 8.20 -15.40
CA ASN A 238 -4.66 8.64 -14.12
C ASN A 238 -4.87 7.60 -13.02
N GLU A 239 -6.10 7.11 -12.86
CA GLU A 239 -6.46 6.11 -11.84
C GLU A 239 -5.68 4.81 -12.01
N TRP A 240 -5.68 4.20 -13.20
CA TRP A 240 -5.02 2.90 -13.37
C TRP A 240 -3.50 2.99 -13.29
N LYS A 241 -2.88 4.10 -13.75
CA LYS A 241 -1.44 4.31 -13.55
C LYS A 241 -1.07 4.44 -12.08
N ARG A 242 -1.83 5.20 -11.29
CA ARG A 242 -1.65 5.29 -9.83
C ARG A 242 -1.76 3.90 -9.20
N TYR A 243 -2.76 3.11 -9.58
CA TYR A 243 -2.95 1.77 -9.01
C TYR A 243 -1.86 0.77 -9.39
N LEU A 244 -1.35 0.79 -10.64
CA LEU A 244 -0.18 0.00 -11.03
C LEU A 244 1.06 0.36 -10.19
N GLN A 245 1.29 1.63 -9.89
CA GLN A 245 2.37 2.03 -8.98
C GLN A 245 2.15 1.47 -7.57
N LEU A 246 0.91 1.44 -7.06
CA LEU A 246 0.59 0.79 -5.77
C LEU A 246 0.91 -0.71 -5.80
N MET A 247 0.60 -1.43 -6.88
CA MET A 247 0.94 -2.86 -7.03
C MET A 247 2.44 -3.16 -7.01
N THR A 248 3.30 -2.19 -7.35
CA THR A 248 4.76 -2.35 -7.21
C THR A 248 5.22 -2.35 -5.75
N ARG A 249 4.46 -1.67 -4.87
CA ARG A 249 4.75 -1.56 -3.42
C ARG A 249 3.98 -2.59 -2.60
N ASP A 250 2.77 -2.93 -3.01
CA ASP A 250 1.86 -3.90 -2.36
C ASP A 250 1.39 -4.95 -3.37
N HIS A 251 2.06 -6.11 -3.37
CA HIS A 251 1.75 -7.23 -4.25
C HIS A 251 0.45 -7.99 -3.87
N THR A 252 -0.31 -7.54 -2.86
CA THR A 252 -1.64 -8.08 -2.57
C THR A 252 -2.75 -7.42 -3.39
N LYS A 253 -2.45 -6.26 -4.00
CA LYS A 253 -3.34 -5.55 -4.92
C LYS A 253 -3.34 -6.18 -6.31
N VAL A 254 -4.52 -6.20 -6.93
CA VAL A 254 -4.74 -6.77 -8.27
C VAL A 254 -5.48 -5.77 -9.14
N LEU A 255 -4.99 -5.53 -10.36
CA LEU A 255 -5.73 -4.80 -11.40
C LEU A 255 -6.22 -5.81 -12.44
N ILE A 256 -7.52 -5.75 -12.75
CA ILE A 256 -8.19 -6.60 -13.74
C ILE A 256 -8.74 -5.68 -14.84
N PRO A 257 -8.09 -5.62 -16.03
CA PRO A 257 -8.67 -4.98 -17.19
C PRO A 257 -9.92 -5.76 -17.61
N CYS A 258 -11.03 -5.07 -17.79
CA CYS A 258 -12.30 -5.65 -18.19
C CYS A 258 -12.73 -4.98 -19.50
N TYR A 259 -12.83 -5.74 -20.59
CA TYR A 259 -13.04 -5.18 -21.92
C TYR A 259 -14.17 -5.88 -22.67
N LYS A 260 -14.79 -5.18 -23.62
CA LYS A 260 -15.86 -5.72 -24.46
C LYS A 260 -15.72 -5.19 -25.87
N ASP A 261 -15.94 -6.05 -26.87
CA ASP A 261 -16.01 -5.72 -28.30
C ASP A 261 -14.77 -4.99 -28.88
N ILE A 262 -13.60 -5.09 -28.22
CA ILE A 262 -12.29 -4.62 -28.70
C ILE A 262 -11.25 -5.75 -28.71
N ASP A 263 -10.16 -5.59 -29.48
CA ASP A 263 -9.05 -6.54 -29.44
C ASP A 263 -8.25 -6.39 -28.13
N ALA A 264 -7.72 -7.49 -27.61
CA ALA A 264 -6.79 -7.48 -26.48
C ALA A 264 -5.47 -6.75 -26.81
N TYR A 265 -5.11 -6.61 -28.09
CA TYR A 265 -3.99 -5.78 -28.54
C TYR A 265 -4.26 -4.27 -28.42
N ASP A 266 -5.52 -3.85 -28.36
CA ASP A 266 -5.96 -2.46 -28.13
C ASP A 266 -6.05 -2.11 -26.64
N LEU A 267 -5.65 -3.01 -25.73
CA LEU A 267 -5.46 -2.67 -24.32
C LEU A 267 -4.15 -1.86 -24.14
N PRO A 268 -4.09 -0.94 -23.15
CA PRO A 268 -2.86 -0.29 -22.75
C PRO A 268 -1.69 -1.28 -22.60
N LYS A 269 -0.51 -0.92 -23.12
CA LYS A 269 0.66 -1.84 -23.14
C LYS A 269 1.09 -2.27 -21.74
N GLU A 270 0.85 -1.41 -20.76
CA GLU A 270 1.02 -1.67 -19.33
C GLU A 270 0.19 -2.87 -18.82
N PHE A 271 -0.93 -3.21 -19.48
CA PHE A 271 -1.81 -4.31 -19.11
C PHE A 271 -1.40 -5.67 -19.68
N GLN A 272 -0.44 -5.75 -20.60
CA GLN A 272 -0.05 -7.00 -21.29
C GLN A 272 0.40 -8.14 -20.36
N LYS A 273 0.77 -7.83 -19.11
CA LYS A 273 1.18 -8.83 -18.09
C LYS A 273 0.08 -9.14 -17.07
N LEU A 274 -1.11 -8.57 -17.23
CA LEU A 274 -2.25 -8.73 -16.32
C LEU A 274 -3.24 -9.73 -16.87
N GLN A 275 -4.03 -10.34 -15.98
CA GLN A 275 -5.16 -11.16 -16.39
C GLN A 275 -6.34 -10.24 -16.73
N ALA A 276 -6.59 -10.05 -18.03
CA ALA A 276 -7.74 -9.34 -18.54
C ALA A 276 -8.98 -10.24 -18.63
N GLN A 277 -10.17 -9.65 -18.43
CA GLN A 277 -11.47 -10.30 -18.55
C GLN A 277 -12.22 -9.73 -19.76
N ASP A 278 -12.54 -10.60 -20.70
CA ASP A 278 -13.45 -10.31 -21.81
C ASP A 278 -14.89 -10.43 -21.32
N LEU A 279 -15.63 -9.32 -21.32
CA LEU A 279 -17.04 -9.17 -20.92
C LEU A 279 -18.02 -9.46 -22.08
N GLY A 280 -17.53 -9.67 -23.31
CA GLY A 280 -18.36 -10.08 -24.45
C GLY A 280 -18.74 -11.56 -24.41
N LYS A 281 -18.04 -12.37 -23.60
CA LYS A 281 -18.27 -13.81 -23.47
C LYS A 281 -19.46 -14.13 -22.55
N VAL A 282 -20.25 -15.13 -22.94
CA VAL A 282 -21.31 -15.69 -22.10
C VAL A 282 -20.71 -16.23 -20.80
N GLY A 283 -21.22 -15.77 -19.66
CA GLY A 283 -20.71 -16.16 -18.33
C GLY A 283 -19.61 -15.25 -17.76
N ALA A 284 -19.12 -14.26 -18.51
CA ALA A 284 -17.96 -13.45 -18.14
C ALA A 284 -18.13 -12.72 -16.79
N THR A 285 -19.30 -12.12 -16.53
CA THR A 285 -19.56 -11.43 -15.25
C THR A 285 -19.56 -12.41 -14.08
N GLN A 286 -20.14 -13.60 -14.23
CA GLN A 286 -20.12 -14.63 -13.20
C GLN A 286 -18.70 -15.14 -12.93
N ASP A 287 -17.88 -15.27 -13.97
CA ASP A 287 -16.47 -15.64 -13.84
C ASP A 287 -15.62 -14.55 -13.18
N LEU A 288 -15.87 -13.27 -13.50
CA LEU A 288 -15.24 -12.12 -12.86
C LEU A 288 -15.56 -12.08 -11.36
N LEU A 289 -16.84 -12.17 -10.99
CA LEU A 289 -17.29 -12.20 -9.59
C LEU A 289 -16.68 -13.38 -8.82
N ARG A 290 -16.60 -14.56 -9.44
CA ARG A 290 -15.96 -15.76 -8.87
C ARG A 290 -14.45 -15.61 -8.74
N GLY A 291 -13.80 -14.89 -9.66
CA GLY A 291 -12.38 -14.52 -9.56
C GLY A 291 -12.12 -13.57 -8.39
N ILE A 292 -12.97 -12.56 -8.24
CA ILE A 292 -12.98 -11.61 -7.12
C ILE A 292 -13.20 -12.33 -5.79
N ASP A 293 -14.18 -13.24 -5.68
CA ASP A 293 -14.41 -14.06 -4.48
C ASP A 293 -13.16 -14.85 -4.05
N LYS A 294 -12.39 -15.38 -5.03
CA LYS A 294 -11.13 -16.10 -4.77
C LYS A 294 -10.02 -15.16 -4.30
N ILE A 295 -9.84 -14.01 -4.96
CA ILE A 295 -8.81 -13.01 -4.59
C ILE A 295 -9.10 -12.43 -3.20
N CYS A 296 -10.37 -12.21 -2.86
CA CYS A 296 -10.81 -11.69 -1.56
C CYS A 296 -11.02 -12.77 -0.49
N GLY A 297 -10.97 -14.06 -0.83
CA GLY A 297 -11.10 -15.18 0.12
C GLY A 297 -12.53 -15.46 0.62
N ARG A 298 -13.58 -14.94 -0.04
CA ARG A 298 -14.99 -15.07 0.40
C ARG A 298 -15.71 -16.33 -0.08
N ALA A 299 -15.04 -17.21 -0.83
CA ALA A 299 -15.65 -18.32 -1.57
C ALA A 299 -16.22 -19.50 -0.71
N THR A 300 -16.40 -19.36 0.60
CA THR A 300 -16.63 -20.51 1.52
C THR A 300 -17.85 -20.42 2.45
N GLU A 301 -18.58 -19.30 2.50
CA GLU A 301 -19.61 -19.08 3.56
C GLU A 301 -20.98 -19.73 3.31
N GLN A 302 -21.26 -20.29 2.14
CA GLN A 302 -22.63 -20.77 1.82
C GLN A 302 -23.00 -22.18 2.36
N ILE A 303 -22.09 -22.96 2.97
CA ILE A 303 -22.36 -24.39 3.25
C ILE A 303 -21.72 -24.96 4.55
N LYS A 304 -22.15 -24.58 5.78
CA LYS A 304 -21.94 -25.40 7.02
C LYS A 304 -23.00 -25.21 8.12
N GLN A 305 -23.58 -26.31 8.59
CA GLN A 305 -24.12 -26.51 9.94
C GLN A 305 -23.47 -27.76 10.55
N ASP A 306 -23.23 -27.72 11.87
CA ASP A 306 -22.89 -28.81 12.85
C ASP A 306 -21.66 -29.72 12.61
N GLY A 307 -20.87 -30.15 13.63
CA GLY A 307 -20.83 -29.81 15.06
C GLY A 307 -19.89 -30.72 15.92
N THR A 308 -19.61 -30.32 17.19
CA THR A 308 -18.86 -31.05 18.28
C THR A 308 -17.30 -31.11 18.21
N ASN A 309 -16.52 -31.91 18.98
CA ASN A 309 -16.06 -31.80 20.41
C ASN A 309 -14.59 -32.35 20.56
N ASN A 310 -13.83 -32.32 21.67
CA ASN A 310 -13.48 -31.32 22.75
C ASN A 310 -12.32 -31.93 23.63
N TYR A 311 -11.29 -31.19 24.14
CA TYR A 311 -10.23 -31.84 25.00
C TYR A 311 -9.35 -31.04 26.04
N GLN A 312 -8.87 -29.80 25.81
CA GLN A 312 -8.06 -28.95 26.78
C GLN A 312 -6.51 -29.25 26.96
N PRO A 313 -5.66 -28.30 27.46
CA PRO A 313 -4.19 -28.17 27.15
C PRO A 313 -3.10 -28.66 28.12
N ILE A 314 -1.85 -28.67 27.59
CA ILE A 314 -0.62 -28.25 28.31
C ILE A 314 0.09 -27.14 27.50
N ILE A 315 0.59 -26.09 28.16
CA ILE A 315 1.37 -24.98 27.57
C ILE A 315 2.71 -24.86 28.31
N GLN A 316 3.80 -24.57 27.59
CA GLN A 316 4.92 -23.81 28.15
C GLN A 316 5.56 -22.91 27.08
N GLU A 317 6.00 -21.73 27.49
CA GLU A 317 6.39 -20.63 26.61
C GLU A 317 7.90 -20.62 26.28
N GLY A 318 8.25 -20.01 25.15
CA GLY A 318 9.63 -19.68 24.78
C GLY A 318 9.65 -18.77 23.56
N MET A 319 10.16 -17.54 23.71
CA MET A 319 10.22 -16.56 22.63
C MET A 319 11.28 -16.93 21.58
N LEU A 320 11.00 -16.65 20.31
CA LEU A 320 12.05 -16.39 19.32
C LEU A 320 11.63 -15.23 18.42
N TYR A 321 12.46 -14.19 18.35
CA TYR A 321 12.38 -13.15 17.34
C TYR A 321 13.34 -13.52 16.21
N GLU A 322 12.85 -13.73 14.99
CA GLU A 322 13.60 -13.37 13.78
C GLU A 322 12.70 -13.28 12.55
N ILE A 323 13.15 -12.51 11.56
CA ILE A 323 12.41 -12.23 10.32
C ILE A 323 13.13 -12.92 9.16
N ARG A 324 12.47 -13.86 8.46
CA ARG A 324 12.29 -13.80 6.99
C ARG A 324 11.56 -14.99 6.39
N ARG A 325 10.92 -14.70 5.25
CA ARG A 325 10.25 -15.62 4.32
C ARG A 325 11.12 -16.85 4.02
N HIS A 326 10.56 -18.05 4.11
CA HIS A 326 10.70 -19.14 3.14
C HIS A 326 9.50 -20.09 3.33
N PHE A 327 8.45 -19.95 2.50
CA PHE A 327 7.31 -20.87 2.50
C PHE A 327 7.61 -22.02 1.54
N ASN A 328 8.02 -23.16 2.09
CA ASN A 328 8.26 -24.39 1.34
C ASN A 328 6.93 -25.08 0.97
N GLY A 329 6.20 -24.46 0.05
CA GLY A 329 4.92 -24.92 -0.49
C GLY A 329 3.69 -24.23 0.13
N PRO A 330 2.56 -24.19 -0.61
CA PRO A 330 1.27 -23.72 -0.08
C PRO A 330 0.70 -24.69 0.96
N ASP A 331 -0.16 -24.16 1.83
CA ASP A 331 -0.66 -24.79 3.06
C ASP A 331 -0.98 -26.29 2.94
N LEU A 332 -0.28 -27.07 3.78
CA LEU A 332 -0.28 -28.54 3.78
C LEU A 332 -1.68 -29.16 3.93
N ILE A 333 -2.60 -28.43 4.57
CA ILE A 333 -3.99 -28.84 4.78
C ILE A 333 -4.88 -28.51 3.58
N GLU A 334 -4.64 -27.42 2.84
CA GLU A 334 -5.49 -27.04 1.71
C GLU A 334 -5.32 -27.99 0.51
N LYS A 335 -4.15 -28.63 0.41
CA LYS A 335 -3.85 -29.64 -0.63
C LYS A 335 -3.94 -31.09 -0.16
N VAL A 336 -4.23 -31.37 1.10
CA VAL A 336 -4.63 -32.72 1.48
C VAL A 336 -5.95 -33.04 0.75
N LEU A 337 -5.93 -34.01 -0.17
CA LEU A 337 -7.18 -34.43 -0.83
C LEU A 337 -8.09 -35.07 0.21
N SER A 338 -9.39 -34.79 0.11
CA SER A 338 -10.44 -35.26 1.01
C SER A 338 -10.77 -36.76 0.89
N TYR A 339 -9.77 -37.60 0.59
CA TYR A 339 -9.84 -39.06 0.62
C TYR A 339 -9.23 -39.57 1.93
N GLY A 340 -10.00 -39.40 3.01
CA GLY A 340 -9.65 -39.92 4.33
C GLY A 340 -10.21 -41.30 4.58
N THR A 341 -9.34 -42.29 4.77
CA THR A 341 -9.67 -43.67 5.20
C THR A 341 -9.14 -43.93 6.61
N LYS A 342 -9.57 -45.03 7.25
CA LYS A 342 -9.01 -45.50 8.54
C LYS A 342 -7.72 -46.30 8.39
N ASP A 343 -7.46 -46.88 7.21
CA ASP A 343 -6.23 -47.66 6.95
C ASP A 343 -5.23 -46.86 6.10
N PRO A 344 -4.05 -46.50 6.62
CA PRO A 344 -3.02 -45.78 5.86
C PRO A 344 -2.57 -46.52 4.59
N HIS A 345 -2.58 -47.85 4.59
CA HIS A 345 -2.10 -48.68 3.47
C HIS A 345 -3.02 -48.58 2.25
N GLU A 346 -4.32 -48.38 2.45
CA GLU A 346 -5.27 -48.20 1.35
C GLU A 346 -5.00 -46.95 0.51
N LEU A 347 -4.24 -45.97 1.01
CA LEU A 347 -3.86 -44.80 0.22
C LEU A 347 -2.63 -45.05 -0.66
N TRP A 348 -1.90 -46.16 -0.48
CA TRP A 348 -0.66 -46.47 -1.17
C TRP A 348 -0.86 -47.52 -2.29
N PRO A 349 -0.23 -47.41 -3.48
CA PRO A 349 0.34 -46.22 -4.12
C PRO A 349 -0.70 -45.59 -5.07
N LYS A 350 -1.69 -44.86 -4.54
CA LYS A 350 -2.73 -44.22 -5.38
C LYS A 350 -2.28 -42.82 -5.82
N SER A 351 -3.02 -42.13 -6.69
CA SER A 351 -2.76 -40.71 -6.97
C SER A 351 -3.13 -39.81 -5.78
N GLY A 352 -2.31 -38.81 -5.49
CA GLY A 352 -2.52 -37.84 -4.40
C GLY A 352 -2.16 -36.43 -4.88
N ALA A 353 -2.65 -35.40 -4.20
CA ALA A 353 -2.29 -34.04 -4.54
C ALA A 353 -0.82 -33.77 -4.21
N SER A 354 -0.18 -32.99 -5.06
CA SER A 354 1.26 -32.78 -5.04
C SER A 354 1.68 -31.30 -5.03
N SER A 355 2.92 -31.06 -4.57
CA SER A 355 3.62 -29.79 -4.78
C SER A 355 5.09 -30.02 -5.08
N GLN A 356 5.70 -29.11 -5.84
CA GLN A 356 7.15 -28.96 -5.84
C GLN A 356 7.57 -27.97 -4.74
N ILE A 357 8.57 -28.36 -3.96
CA ILE A 357 9.25 -27.52 -2.98
C ILE A 357 10.64 -27.22 -3.57
N LYS A 358 10.98 -25.93 -3.67
CA LYS A 358 12.30 -25.48 -4.11
C LYS A 358 13.14 -25.13 -2.89
N ILE A 359 14.37 -25.62 -2.84
CA ILE A 359 15.35 -25.25 -1.82
C ILE A 359 16.50 -24.49 -2.48
N ASP A 360 16.80 -23.32 -1.90
CA ASP A 360 17.73 -22.34 -2.49
C ASP A 360 19.08 -22.29 -1.75
N LEU A 361 19.13 -22.78 -0.50
CA LEU A 361 20.33 -22.96 0.34
C LEU A 361 20.04 -23.69 1.67
N TYR A 362 18.77 -23.70 2.13
CA TYR A 362 18.38 -24.35 3.38
C TYR A 362 18.31 -25.88 3.24
N THR A 363 19.04 -26.58 4.10
CA THR A 363 19.17 -28.05 4.14
C THR A 363 17.93 -28.80 4.63
N ARG A 364 16.81 -28.12 4.87
CA ARG A 364 15.68 -28.64 5.68
C ARG A 364 14.34 -28.22 5.09
N VAL A 365 13.40 -29.17 5.04
CA VAL A 365 12.01 -28.87 4.65
C VAL A 365 11.21 -28.59 5.93
N VAL A 366 10.67 -27.37 6.02
CA VAL A 366 9.80 -26.94 7.13
C VAL A 366 8.34 -27.02 6.70
N PHE A 367 7.55 -27.78 7.46
CA PHE A 367 6.11 -27.88 7.26
C PHE A 367 5.38 -26.91 8.18
N ASN A 368 4.53 -26.05 7.62
CA ASN A 368 3.56 -25.25 8.34
C ASN A 368 2.16 -25.83 8.10
N VAL A 369 1.41 -26.09 9.18
CA VAL A 369 0.09 -26.73 9.14
C VAL A 369 -0.97 -25.73 9.59
N ILE A 370 -1.52 -25.00 8.62
CA ILE A 370 -2.51 -23.95 8.87
C ILE A 370 -3.93 -24.55 8.82
N LEU A 371 -4.63 -24.46 9.96
CA LEU A 371 -6.02 -24.86 10.11
C LEU A 371 -6.91 -23.65 9.82
N ARG A 372 -7.81 -23.73 8.83
CA ARG A 372 -8.48 -22.55 8.26
C ARG A 372 -9.73 -22.05 8.99
N TYR A 373 -10.05 -22.58 10.18
CA TYR A 373 -11.32 -22.28 10.87
C TYR A 373 -11.11 -22.10 12.38
N PRO A 374 -11.62 -21.00 12.96
CA PRO A 374 -11.51 -20.77 14.39
C PRO A 374 -12.42 -21.70 15.18
N PHE A 375 -11.88 -22.32 16.23
CA PHE A 375 -12.68 -23.19 17.09
C PHE A 375 -13.64 -22.38 17.97
N SER A 376 -14.90 -22.82 18.01
CA SER A 376 -16.00 -22.22 18.78
C SER A 376 -15.77 -22.26 20.30
N GLU A 377 -14.95 -23.21 20.74
CA GLU A 377 -14.60 -23.54 22.11
C GLU A 377 -13.10 -23.86 22.15
N THR A 378 -12.47 -23.79 23.33
CA THR A 378 -11.07 -24.21 23.45
C THR A 378 -10.95 -25.73 23.32
N LYS A 379 -10.37 -26.21 22.21
CA LYS A 379 -10.20 -27.64 21.89
C LYS A 379 -8.73 -28.01 21.78
N THR A 380 -8.39 -29.23 22.18
CA THR A 380 -7.09 -29.82 21.86
C THR A 380 -7.27 -30.89 20.83
N ILE A 381 -6.36 -30.93 19.87
CA ILE A 381 -6.37 -31.85 18.74
C ILE A 381 -5.02 -32.56 18.69
N GLN A 382 -5.05 -33.87 18.51
CA GLN A 382 -3.87 -34.68 18.30
C GLN A 382 -3.58 -34.76 16.80
N PHE A 383 -2.46 -34.17 16.40
CA PHE A 383 -1.94 -34.23 15.03
C PHE A 383 -0.84 -35.28 14.97
N HIS A 384 -0.99 -36.26 14.09
CA HIS A 384 0.11 -37.15 13.75
C HIS A 384 0.52 -36.84 12.33
N MET A 385 1.82 -36.78 12.05
CA MET A 385 2.37 -36.68 10.71
C MET A 385 3.48 -37.70 10.56
N HIS A 386 3.31 -38.62 9.62
CA HIS A 386 4.36 -39.53 9.19
C HIS A 386 4.79 -39.17 7.77
N ILE A 387 6.09 -38.97 7.53
CA ILE A 387 6.61 -38.74 6.17
C ILE A 387 7.39 -39.98 5.74
N TYR A 388 7.11 -40.42 4.51
CA TYR A 388 7.73 -41.56 3.87
C TYR A 388 8.46 -41.13 2.59
N ASP A 389 9.55 -41.82 2.24
CA ASP A 389 10.17 -41.71 0.92
C ASP A 389 9.29 -42.34 -0.18
N GLN A 390 9.71 -42.22 -1.43
CA GLN A 390 9.05 -42.85 -2.58
C GLN A 390 9.02 -44.40 -2.53
N ASN A 391 9.84 -45.04 -1.69
CA ASN A 391 9.91 -46.49 -1.52
C ASN A 391 9.02 -47.01 -0.36
N GLY A 392 8.47 -46.11 0.45
CA GLY A 392 7.66 -46.44 1.63
C GLY A 392 8.43 -46.54 2.95
N ASN A 393 9.70 -46.11 3.00
CA ASN A 393 10.47 -46.03 4.24
C ASN A 393 10.05 -44.78 5.03
N ALA A 394 9.80 -44.94 6.34
CA ALA A 394 9.35 -43.83 7.19
C ALA A 394 10.54 -42.99 7.69
N LEU A 395 10.60 -41.72 7.30
CA LEU A 395 11.68 -40.77 7.61
C LEU A 395 11.33 -39.79 8.75
N LEU A 396 10.04 -39.56 8.97
CA LEU A 396 9.56 -38.77 10.11
C LEU A 396 8.31 -39.43 10.66
N LYS A 397 8.19 -39.49 11.99
CA LYS A 397 6.95 -39.82 12.70
C LYS A 397 6.81 -38.85 13.86
N ALA A 398 5.98 -37.83 13.68
CA ALA A 398 5.68 -36.83 14.71
C ALA A 398 4.25 -37.04 15.21
N LYS A 399 4.06 -37.05 16.53
CA LYS A 399 2.77 -36.86 17.20
C LYS A 399 2.85 -35.60 18.03
N ASP A 400 1.88 -34.73 17.88
CA ASP A 400 1.78 -33.45 18.57
C ASP A 400 0.37 -33.24 19.07
N THR A 401 0.19 -32.41 20.09
CA THR A 401 -1.09 -32.25 20.79
C THR A 401 -1.29 -30.77 21.06
N VAL A 402 -2.14 -30.15 20.24
CA VAL A 402 -2.21 -28.68 20.11
C VAL A 402 -3.55 -28.18 20.60
N THR A 403 -3.52 -27.21 21.52
CA THR A 403 -4.73 -26.61 22.06
C THR A 403 -5.05 -25.27 21.41
N MET A 404 -6.07 -25.30 20.57
CA MET A 404 -6.67 -24.14 19.94
C MET A 404 -7.61 -23.48 20.96
N LYS A 405 -7.28 -22.28 21.45
CA LYS A 405 -8.20 -21.50 22.28
C LYS A 405 -9.37 -20.97 21.44
N ARG A 406 -10.53 -20.76 22.06
CA ARG A 406 -11.70 -20.15 21.41
C ARG A 406 -11.29 -18.88 20.63
N GLY A 407 -11.54 -18.86 19.33
CA GLY A 407 -11.19 -17.74 18.44
C GLY A 407 -9.79 -17.78 17.81
N TYR A 408 -8.94 -18.77 18.07
CA TYR A 408 -7.69 -18.97 17.30
C TYR A 408 -8.00 -19.49 15.89
N ASP A 409 -7.66 -18.72 14.86
CA ASP A 409 -7.82 -19.04 13.44
C ASP A 409 -6.58 -19.67 12.78
N ARG A 410 -5.45 -19.73 13.50
CA ARG A 410 -4.16 -20.17 12.96
C ARG A 410 -3.41 -21.04 13.95
N LEU A 411 -2.89 -22.14 13.43
CA LEU A 411 -1.80 -22.90 14.02
C LEU A 411 -0.57 -22.73 13.13
N ALA A 412 0.56 -22.39 13.73
CA ALA A 412 1.87 -22.46 13.10
C ALA A 412 2.74 -23.39 13.96
N LYS A 413 2.69 -24.69 13.65
CA LYS A 413 3.64 -25.66 14.18
C LYS A 413 4.60 -26.05 13.06
N GLN A 414 5.89 -25.99 13.37
CA GLN A 414 6.97 -26.28 12.44
C GLN A 414 7.53 -27.66 12.71
N TRP A 415 7.56 -28.50 11.68
CA TRP A 415 8.32 -29.75 11.68
C TRP A 415 9.42 -29.69 10.65
N VAL A 416 10.59 -30.18 11.04
CA VAL A 416 11.84 -30.13 10.27
C VAL A 416 12.16 -31.55 9.80
N LEU A 417 11.97 -31.81 8.51
CA LEU A 417 12.44 -33.07 7.91
C LEU A 417 13.96 -33.00 7.66
N LYS A 418 14.64 -34.10 7.94
CA LYS A 418 16.10 -34.32 7.78
C LYS A 418 16.34 -35.72 7.20
N GLY A 419 17.55 -35.99 6.70
CA GLY A 419 18.02 -37.36 6.46
C GLY A 419 18.24 -38.13 7.77
N ASP A 420 18.42 -39.44 7.68
CA ASP A 420 18.61 -40.34 8.84
C ASP A 420 19.90 -40.03 9.63
N ASP A 421 20.89 -39.41 8.98
CA ASP A 421 22.13 -38.90 9.55
C ASP A 421 22.02 -37.44 10.06
N GLY A 422 20.83 -36.83 9.97
CA GLY A 422 20.56 -35.44 10.31
C GLY A 422 20.91 -34.43 9.22
N SER A 423 21.36 -34.88 8.05
CA SER A 423 21.74 -34.05 6.89
C SER A 423 20.53 -33.61 6.04
N SER A 424 20.81 -33.12 4.83
CA SER A 424 19.83 -32.58 3.91
C SER A 424 18.85 -33.63 3.39
N VAL A 425 17.58 -33.25 3.26
CA VAL A 425 16.56 -34.07 2.60
C VAL A 425 16.86 -34.18 1.10
N ALA A 426 16.90 -35.40 0.57
CA ALA A 426 17.25 -35.65 -0.83
C ALA A 426 16.24 -35.04 -1.84
N LEU A 427 16.70 -34.74 -3.05
CA LEU A 427 15.87 -34.16 -4.12
C LEU A 427 15.03 -35.24 -4.81
N GLN A 428 13.95 -35.67 -4.16
CA GLN A 428 13.05 -36.71 -4.66
C GLN A 428 11.59 -36.46 -4.24
N ALA A 429 10.70 -37.37 -4.64
CA ALA A 429 9.31 -37.38 -4.20
C ALA A 429 9.17 -38.05 -2.82
N TYR A 430 8.29 -37.49 -2.01
CA TYR A 430 7.95 -37.90 -0.66
C TYR A 430 6.43 -37.92 -0.47
N TRP A 431 6.00 -38.67 0.53
CA TRP A 431 4.60 -38.81 0.89
C TRP A 431 4.42 -38.51 2.38
N ALA A 432 3.64 -37.48 2.69
CA ALA A 432 3.22 -37.19 4.05
C ALA A 432 1.82 -37.74 4.31
N LEU A 433 1.68 -38.54 5.36
CA LEU A 433 0.43 -39.05 5.91
C LEU A 433 0.12 -38.29 7.19
N PHE A 434 -1.13 -37.85 7.35
CA PHE A 434 -1.59 -37.06 8.49
C PHE A 434 -2.81 -37.68 9.14
N TRP A 435 -2.79 -37.77 10.46
CA TRP A 435 -3.95 -38.11 11.28
C TRP A 435 -4.38 -36.85 12.04
N ILE A 436 -5.68 -36.66 12.15
CA ILE A 436 -6.29 -35.66 13.02
C ILE A 436 -7.24 -36.42 13.96
N ASP A 437 -6.95 -36.36 15.26
CA ASP A 437 -7.65 -37.08 16.33
C ASP A 437 -7.85 -38.58 16.06
N ASP A 438 -6.82 -39.23 15.49
CA ASP A 438 -6.78 -40.66 15.13
C ASP A 438 -7.97 -41.17 14.26
N SER A 439 -8.73 -40.25 13.65
CA SER A 439 -10.04 -40.54 13.06
C SER A 439 -9.97 -40.98 11.58
N LYS A 440 -9.12 -40.32 10.79
CA LYS A 440 -8.86 -40.59 9.37
C LYS A 440 -7.43 -40.20 9.00
N VAL A 441 -6.83 -40.96 8.10
CA VAL A 441 -5.54 -40.68 7.46
C VAL A 441 -5.75 -39.90 6.18
N TYR A 442 -5.00 -38.82 6.05
CA TYR A 442 -4.93 -37.96 4.89
C TYR A 442 -3.56 -38.07 4.23
N ARG A 443 -3.47 -37.99 2.91
CA ARG A 443 -2.20 -38.14 2.18
C ARG A 443 -1.91 -36.96 1.26
N TYR A 444 -0.65 -36.56 1.29
CA TYR A 444 -0.06 -35.51 0.46
C TYR A 444 1.24 -36.00 -0.17
N GLN A 445 1.49 -35.65 -1.43
CA GLN A 445 2.77 -35.87 -2.09
C GLN A 445 3.54 -34.55 -2.16
N PHE A 446 4.86 -34.58 -2.10
CA PHE A 446 5.67 -33.43 -2.48
C PHE A 446 7.01 -33.86 -3.06
N THR A 447 7.55 -33.05 -3.97
CA THR A 447 8.85 -33.28 -4.61
C THR A 447 9.81 -32.16 -4.24
N VAL A 448 10.96 -32.49 -3.68
CA VAL A 448 12.00 -31.51 -3.34
C VAL A 448 12.94 -31.31 -4.54
N THR A 449 13.23 -30.05 -4.87
CA THR A 449 14.01 -29.64 -6.06
C THR A 449 14.95 -28.49 -5.71
N HIS A 450 16.07 -28.34 -6.41
CA HIS A 450 17.03 -27.24 -6.22
C HIS A 450 16.67 -26.04 -7.11
N SER A 451 16.86 -24.80 -6.65
CA SER A 451 16.78 -23.63 -7.54
C SER A 451 18.07 -23.46 -8.36
N LEU A 452 17.94 -23.19 -9.66
CA LEU A 452 19.09 -23.02 -10.55
C LEU A 452 19.39 -21.53 -10.75
N HIS A 453 20.15 -20.93 -9.83
CA HIS A 453 20.93 -19.70 -10.05
C HIS A 453 22.32 -19.91 -9.45
N HIS A 454 23.36 -19.76 -10.26
CA HIS A 454 24.74 -20.12 -9.89
C HIS A 454 25.73 -19.02 -10.28
N LYS A 455 26.74 -18.80 -9.41
CA LYS A 455 27.83 -17.80 -9.48
C LYS A 455 27.39 -16.38 -9.03
N ILE A 456 28.16 -15.63 -8.24
CA ILE A 456 29.59 -15.73 -7.87
C ILE A 456 29.74 -15.81 -6.35
N GLY A 457 30.77 -16.52 -5.86
CA GLY A 457 30.92 -16.83 -4.43
C GLY A 457 31.40 -15.67 -3.55
N TYR A 458 30.82 -15.57 -2.36
CA TYR A 458 31.39 -14.92 -1.19
C TYR A 458 31.57 -15.97 -0.09
N HIS A 459 32.68 -15.90 0.65
CA HIS A 459 32.98 -16.85 1.71
C HIS A 459 32.07 -16.64 2.93
N ILE A 460 31.70 -17.74 3.59
CA ILE A 460 30.75 -17.78 4.71
C ILE A 460 31.17 -16.88 5.88
N ASP A 461 32.47 -16.69 6.08
CA ASP A 461 33.01 -15.95 7.22
C ASP A 461 32.64 -14.45 7.18
N THR A 462 32.55 -13.84 6.00
CA THR A 462 32.12 -12.43 5.86
C THR A 462 30.63 -12.19 6.13
N TYR A 463 29.77 -13.20 5.97
CA TYR A 463 28.32 -13.04 6.19
C TYR A 463 27.98 -12.84 7.67
N ASN A 464 28.67 -13.56 8.56
CA ASN A 464 28.45 -13.44 10.00
C ASN A 464 28.94 -12.09 10.54
N GLU A 465 30.06 -11.56 10.03
CA GLU A 465 30.54 -10.22 10.39
C GLU A 465 29.58 -9.12 9.92
N GLU A 466 29.00 -9.23 8.72
CA GLU A 466 28.00 -8.26 8.24
C GLU A 466 26.68 -8.35 9.01
N LEU A 467 26.20 -9.56 9.32
CA LEU A 467 24.99 -9.75 10.13
C LEU A 467 25.15 -9.13 11.52
N GLN A 468 26.29 -9.38 12.17
CA GLN A 468 26.60 -8.84 13.50
C GLN A 468 26.72 -7.31 13.49
N ARG A 469 27.33 -6.72 12.44
CA ARG A 469 27.34 -5.25 12.27
C ARG A 469 25.95 -4.65 12.05
N VAL A 470 25.06 -5.36 11.34
CA VAL A 470 23.67 -4.89 11.13
C VAL A 470 22.86 -4.98 12.43
N GLU A 471 23.02 -6.04 13.22
CA GLU A 471 22.40 -6.17 14.54
C GLU A 471 22.90 -5.07 15.51
N GLU A 472 24.21 -4.85 15.59
CA GLU A 472 24.81 -3.78 16.39
C GLU A 472 24.33 -2.38 15.96
N PHE A 473 24.23 -2.14 14.64
CA PHE A 473 23.72 -0.88 14.09
C PHE A 473 22.22 -0.68 14.39
N GLU A 474 21.40 -1.72 14.23
CA GLU A 474 19.97 -1.66 14.60
C GLU A 474 19.80 -1.41 16.11
N GLU A 475 20.60 -2.06 16.96
CA GLU A 475 20.51 -1.84 18.40
C GLU A 475 20.99 -0.42 18.77
N GLN A 476 22.05 0.07 18.14
CA GLN A 476 22.53 1.44 18.28
C GLN A 476 21.45 2.47 17.88
N MET A 477 20.77 2.25 16.75
CA MET A 477 19.67 3.11 16.29
C MET A 477 18.46 3.05 17.25
N ARG A 478 18.10 1.87 17.78
CA ARG A 478 17.04 1.73 18.80
C ARG A 478 17.42 2.43 20.12
N ARG A 479 18.70 2.38 20.53
CA ARG A 479 19.23 3.09 21.69
C ARG A 479 19.21 4.61 21.47
N GLN A 480 19.61 5.10 20.28
CA GLN A 480 19.52 6.52 19.92
C GLN A 480 18.08 7.04 19.87
N ALA A 481 17.14 6.29 19.28
CA ALA A 481 15.74 6.67 19.24
C ALA A 481 15.14 6.82 20.65
N ARG A 482 15.41 5.86 21.55
CA ARG A 482 15.01 5.92 22.97
C ARG A 482 15.68 7.09 23.72
N ALA A 483 16.92 7.43 23.39
CA ALA A 483 17.61 8.58 23.98
C ALA A 483 16.97 9.91 23.52
N GLN A 484 16.68 10.07 22.23
CA GLN A 484 15.99 11.25 21.68
C GLN A 484 14.57 11.41 22.23
N GLU A 485 13.84 10.31 22.44
CA GLU A 485 12.50 10.32 23.05
C GLU A 485 12.55 10.81 24.50
N ARG A 486 13.50 10.30 25.30
CA ARG A 486 13.76 10.76 26.68
C ARG A 486 14.22 12.22 26.74
N GLU A 487 15.03 12.68 25.77
CA GLU A 487 15.47 14.08 25.71
C GLU A 487 14.30 15.03 25.42
N LYS A 488 13.38 14.64 24.53
CA LYS A 488 12.13 15.37 24.27
C LYS A 488 11.23 15.41 25.51
N GLU A 489 11.09 14.29 26.22
CA GLU A 489 10.32 14.21 27.47
C GLU A 489 10.94 15.08 28.58
N LEU A 490 12.26 15.04 28.74
CA LEU A 490 12.99 15.89 29.69
C LEU A 490 12.82 17.38 29.37
N LEU A 491 12.92 17.78 28.10
CA LEU A 491 12.71 19.16 27.66
C LEU A 491 11.26 19.63 27.88
N TYR A 492 10.28 18.74 27.68
CA TYR A 492 8.87 19.01 27.97
C TYR A 492 8.64 19.27 29.47
N LEU A 493 9.13 18.38 30.32
CA LEU A 493 9.00 18.51 31.77
C LEU A 493 9.76 19.73 32.32
N GLN A 494 10.93 20.06 31.78
CA GLN A 494 11.66 21.30 32.14
C GLN A 494 10.89 22.57 31.78
N LYS A 495 10.21 22.60 30.63
CA LYS A 495 9.31 23.71 30.26
C LYS A 495 8.11 23.80 31.21
N GLN A 496 7.53 22.67 31.59
CA GLN A 496 6.44 22.62 32.57
C GLN A 496 6.91 23.10 33.96
N GLU A 497 8.10 22.68 34.41
CA GLU A 497 8.71 23.14 35.66
C GLU A 497 8.94 24.66 35.67
N ALA A 498 9.45 25.21 34.56
CA ALA A 498 9.66 26.65 34.41
C ALA A 498 8.32 27.42 34.43
N SER A 499 7.30 26.92 33.72
CA SER A 499 5.96 27.50 33.72
C SER A 499 5.34 27.53 35.12
N LEU A 500 5.41 26.42 35.85
CA LEU A 500 4.92 26.32 37.23
C LEU A 500 5.68 27.23 38.20
N LYS A 501 6.99 27.41 38.00
CA LYS A 501 7.82 28.35 38.80
C LYS A 501 7.44 29.81 38.55
N VAL A 502 7.16 30.20 37.31
CA VAL A 502 6.68 31.55 36.95
C VAL A 502 5.30 31.80 37.57
N GLU A 503 4.33 30.91 37.36
CA GLU A 503 2.98 31.08 37.91
C GLU A 503 3.00 31.16 39.45
N LEU A 504 3.87 30.39 40.12
CA LEU A 504 4.01 30.42 41.58
C LEU A 504 4.70 31.70 42.10
N ALA A 505 5.52 32.37 41.28
CA ALA A 505 6.13 33.66 41.59
C ALA A 505 5.18 34.85 41.34
N GLU A 506 4.29 34.76 40.34
CA GLU A 506 3.29 35.78 40.02
C GLU A 506 2.12 35.83 41.04
N LEU A 507 1.95 34.80 41.87
CA LEU A 507 0.97 34.77 42.96
C LEU A 507 1.29 35.76 44.08
N SER A 508 0.79 36.99 43.93
CA SER A 508 0.73 38.01 44.97
C SER A 508 -0.67 38.16 45.58
N GLY A 509 -0.75 38.51 46.87
CA GLY A 509 -2.01 38.78 47.58
C GLY A 509 -2.47 37.73 48.60
N MET A 510 -3.26 38.20 49.57
CA MET A 510 -3.57 37.52 50.84
C MET A 510 -4.44 36.25 50.71
N PHE A 511 -5.07 36.02 49.56
CA PHE A 511 -6.07 34.95 49.34
C PHE A 511 -5.58 33.80 48.43
N THR A 512 -4.29 33.77 48.07
CA THR A 512 -3.72 32.82 47.08
C THR A 512 -3.40 31.42 47.63
N GLY A 513 -3.54 31.19 48.94
CA GLY A 513 -2.97 30.03 49.64
C GLY A 513 -3.38 28.64 49.12
N LYS A 514 -4.64 28.45 48.69
CA LYS A 514 -5.08 27.17 48.11
C LYS A 514 -4.44 26.89 46.74
N LYS A 515 -4.42 27.89 45.85
CA LYS A 515 -3.81 27.76 44.51
C LYS A 515 -2.30 27.51 44.61
N ARG A 516 -1.62 28.26 45.49
CA ARG A 516 -0.18 28.08 45.77
C ARG A 516 0.15 26.65 46.25
N LYS A 517 -0.71 26.03 47.05
CA LYS A 517 -0.54 24.64 47.51
C LYS A 517 -0.78 23.59 46.42
N SER A 518 -1.64 23.87 45.42
CA SER A 518 -1.81 22.99 44.25
C SER A 518 -0.58 23.02 43.34
N LEU A 519 -0.17 24.23 42.92
CA LEU A 519 0.98 24.42 42.04
C LEU A 519 2.28 23.88 42.67
N ALA A 520 2.47 24.04 43.98
CA ALA A 520 3.61 23.43 44.68
C ALA A 520 3.59 21.89 44.66
N ARG A 521 2.41 21.27 44.67
CA ARG A 521 2.27 19.81 44.56
C ARG A 521 2.57 19.33 43.14
N GLU A 522 2.07 20.04 42.13
CA GLU A 522 2.33 19.75 40.72
C GLU A 522 3.81 19.92 40.37
N LEU A 523 4.45 20.98 40.88
CA LEU A 523 5.88 21.22 40.75
C LEU A 523 6.72 20.06 41.32
N ASN A 524 6.38 19.57 42.51
CA ASN A 524 7.06 18.42 43.11
C ASN A 524 6.90 17.13 42.28
N ILE A 525 5.75 16.92 41.61
CA ILE A 525 5.52 15.76 40.74
C ILE A 525 6.41 15.86 39.49
N VAL A 526 6.43 17.02 38.82
CA VAL A 526 7.26 17.26 37.64
C VAL A 526 8.75 17.13 37.97
N GLN A 527 9.18 17.64 39.12
CA GLN A 527 10.57 17.51 39.58
C GLN A 527 10.96 16.05 39.84
N ALA A 528 10.09 15.25 40.46
CA ALA A 528 10.34 13.81 40.65
C ALA A 528 10.40 13.03 39.32
N GLN A 529 9.62 13.42 38.32
CA GLN A 529 9.69 12.85 36.96
C GLN A 529 11.02 13.20 36.27
N ILE A 530 11.47 14.46 36.38
CA ILE A 530 12.77 14.91 35.87
C ILE A 530 13.93 14.16 36.55
N GLU A 531 13.89 13.98 37.87
CA GLU A 531 14.92 13.21 38.59
C GLU A 531 14.97 11.75 38.17
N ASN A 532 13.80 11.10 38.00
CA ASN A 532 13.76 9.72 37.53
C ASN A 532 14.31 9.57 36.12
N LEU A 533 13.97 10.47 35.19
CA LEU A 533 14.52 10.44 33.82
C LEU A 533 16.05 10.64 33.81
N LYS A 534 16.58 11.53 34.65
CA LYS A 534 18.03 11.76 34.81
C LYS A 534 18.77 10.56 35.40
N LYS A 535 18.16 9.80 36.32
CA LYS A 535 18.76 8.57 36.90
C LYS A 535 19.00 7.45 35.88
N TYR A 536 18.37 7.50 34.70
CA TYR A 536 18.58 6.56 33.61
C TYR A 536 19.46 7.14 32.47
N GLN A 537 20.23 8.21 32.74
CA GLN A 537 21.26 8.75 31.83
C GLN A 537 22.71 8.36 32.24
N SER A 538 22.90 7.80 33.44
CA SER A 538 24.15 7.21 33.93
C SER A 538 24.12 5.69 33.83
#